data_AF-A0A4Y9ELT1-F1
#
_entry.id   AF-A0A4Y9ELT1-F1
#
_cell.length_a   1.000
_cell.length_b   1.000
_cell.length_c   1.000
_cell.angle_alpha   90.00
_cell.angle_beta   90.00
_cell.angle_gamma   90.00
#
_symmetry.space_group_name_H-M   'P 1'
#
loop_
_entity.id
_entity.type
_entity.pdbx_description
1 polymer ?
#
loop_
_entity_poly.entity_id
_entity_poly.type
_entity_poly.pdbx_seq_one_letter_code
_entity_poly.pdbx_strand_id
1 'polypeptide(L)'
;MTAHEVARLLAAADAAMAAGQRDTAFAHLEAALKLDPANPRILNSLGLRALHGGDAVRAVALLERAAAADPEASPLWYNLSTAHRATGDSEAELLALDACLTRDPYMLRALLAKGQLLERRGDAAGAAAAYTGLLKASPPDAELPAPLAQAVDHARDFVAAQAQGLAQALDPTLDAARAALPATADTRRFDRAVDVLLGRQRVYHPEPTGLHFPFLPAIEFFDRSNFDWLERFEAATPVIQAELAALLAAPGPDGNIDGFAPYVANAPGTPLNQWEELNNSVRWSAFFLSRDGVPQADNRARCPQTAALLDSLPLLDAPGRGPAAFFSLLRPRTHIPPHTGVTNIRTIVHLPLIVPPACGFRVGGTSRPWNIGEAFAFDDTIEHEAWNDGDELRALLIIDVWNPCLTLAERDLCRALFAAIDARSGSTGSFEG
;
A
#
# COMPACT_ATOMS: atom_id res chain seq x y z
N MET A 1 -40.85 -0.47 45.13
CA MET A 1 -41.18 -1.89 44.83
C MET A 1 -41.08 -2.20 43.33
N THR A 2 -41.53 -1.31 42.45
CA THR A 2 -41.53 -1.48 40.98
C THR A 2 -40.15 -1.76 40.35
N ALA A 3 -39.10 -1.02 40.72
CA ALA A 3 -37.76 -1.22 40.13
C ALA A 3 -37.14 -2.60 40.41
N HIS A 4 -37.33 -3.13 41.62
CA HIS A 4 -36.86 -4.48 41.97
C HIS A 4 -37.62 -5.56 41.20
N GLU A 5 -38.92 -5.36 40.97
CA GLU A 5 -39.74 -6.28 40.19
C GLU A 5 -39.41 -6.25 38.69
N VAL A 6 -39.14 -5.07 38.12
CA VAL A 6 -38.62 -4.92 36.76
C VAL A 6 -37.29 -5.65 36.60
N ALA A 7 -36.35 -5.46 37.53
CA ALA A 7 -35.06 -6.16 37.50
C ALA A 7 -35.22 -7.70 37.58
N ARG A 8 -36.15 -8.19 38.42
CA ARG A 8 -36.49 -9.61 38.51
C ARG A 8 -37.05 -10.16 37.19
N LEU A 9 -37.96 -9.42 36.54
CA LEU A 9 -38.54 -9.82 35.26
C LEU A 9 -37.50 -9.80 34.12
N LEU A 10 -36.59 -8.83 34.11
CA LEU A 10 -35.47 -8.78 33.17
C LEU A 10 -34.53 -9.98 33.36
N ALA A 11 -34.17 -10.32 34.60
CA ALA A 11 -33.34 -11.49 34.89
C ALA A 11 -34.05 -12.80 34.48
N ALA A 12 -35.36 -12.91 34.71
CA ALA A 12 -36.15 -14.05 34.24
C ALA A 12 -36.20 -14.13 32.71
N ALA A 13 -36.32 -13.00 32.02
CA ALA A 13 -36.26 -12.94 30.56
C ALA A 13 -34.90 -13.42 30.04
N ASP A 14 -33.79 -12.95 30.63
CA ASP A 14 -32.43 -13.36 30.26
C ASP A 14 -32.21 -14.86 30.48
N ALA A 15 -32.67 -15.40 31.61
CA ALA A 15 -32.59 -16.83 31.91
C ALA A 15 -33.41 -17.68 30.92
N ALA A 16 -34.62 -17.24 30.58
CA ALA A 16 -35.46 -17.90 29.58
C ALA A 16 -34.83 -17.84 28.16
N MET A 17 -34.20 -16.72 27.79
CA MET A 17 -33.44 -16.60 26.54
C MET A 17 -32.26 -17.59 26.49
N ALA A 18 -31.49 -17.69 27.57
CA ALA A 18 -30.38 -18.64 27.68
C ALA A 18 -30.84 -20.11 27.61
N ALA A 19 -32.05 -20.41 28.10
CA ALA A 19 -32.67 -21.72 28.02
C ALA A 19 -33.36 -22.01 26.67
N GLY A 20 -33.31 -21.09 25.69
CA GLY A 20 -33.99 -21.22 24.40
C GLY A 20 -35.51 -21.04 24.46
N GLN A 21 -36.07 -20.68 25.62
CA GLN A 21 -37.48 -20.47 25.87
C GLN A 21 -37.92 -19.06 25.45
N ARG A 22 -37.84 -18.79 24.15
CA ARG A 22 -38.06 -17.44 23.60
C ARG A 22 -39.40 -16.86 24.01
N ASP A 23 -40.51 -17.56 23.83
CA ASP A 23 -41.84 -17.02 24.15
C ASP A 23 -42.02 -16.68 25.63
N THR A 24 -41.45 -17.50 26.53
CA THR A 24 -41.42 -17.21 27.97
C THR A 24 -40.60 -15.96 28.26
N ALA A 25 -39.44 -15.79 27.62
CA ALA A 25 -38.65 -14.58 27.79
C ALA A 25 -39.41 -13.32 27.38
N PHE A 26 -40.12 -13.37 26.25
CA PHE A 26 -40.89 -12.22 25.77
C PHE A 26 -42.14 -11.95 26.60
N ALA A 27 -42.79 -12.97 27.18
CA ALA A 27 -43.84 -12.76 28.17
C ALA A 27 -43.33 -12.02 29.41
N HIS A 28 -42.11 -12.34 29.87
CA HIS A 28 -41.46 -11.59 30.95
C HIS A 28 -41.13 -10.14 30.55
N LEU A 29 -40.65 -9.91 29.32
CA LEU A 29 -40.42 -8.56 28.80
C LEU A 29 -41.71 -7.74 28.66
N GLU A 30 -42.81 -8.34 28.21
CA GLU A 30 -44.11 -7.65 28.14
C GLU A 30 -44.66 -7.32 29.53
N ALA A 31 -44.48 -8.19 30.52
CA ALA A 31 -44.81 -7.88 31.91
C ALA A 31 -43.93 -6.76 32.47
N ALA A 32 -42.64 -6.76 32.16
CA ALA A 32 -41.70 -5.71 32.57
C ALA A 32 -42.03 -4.36 31.93
N LEU A 33 -42.44 -4.35 30.65
CA LEU A 33 -42.86 -3.13 29.94
C LEU A 33 -44.06 -2.45 30.59
N LYS A 34 -44.99 -3.22 31.19
CA LYS A 34 -46.14 -2.64 31.92
C LYS A 34 -45.70 -1.90 33.19
N LEU A 35 -44.60 -2.33 33.81
CA LEU A 35 -44.06 -1.73 35.04
C LEU A 35 -43.09 -0.59 34.76
N ASP A 36 -42.37 -0.63 33.64
CA ASP A 36 -41.46 0.40 33.16
C ASP A 36 -41.61 0.64 31.64
N PRO A 37 -42.59 1.48 31.22
CA PRO A 37 -42.91 1.69 29.82
C PRO A 37 -41.84 2.43 29.02
N ALA A 38 -40.88 3.09 29.68
CA ALA A 38 -39.84 3.89 29.04
C ALA A 38 -38.49 3.17 29.00
N ASN A 39 -38.40 1.92 29.45
CA ASN A 39 -37.13 1.21 29.50
C ASN A 39 -36.57 0.92 28.09
N PRO A 40 -35.44 1.52 27.68
CA PRO A 40 -34.92 1.38 26.32
C PRO A 40 -34.51 -0.06 26.00
N ARG A 41 -34.01 -0.82 26.98
CA ARG A 41 -33.64 -2.23 26.80
C ARG A 41 -34.86 -3.10 26.50
N ILE A 42 -35.95 -2.93 27.24
CA ILE A 42 -37.19 -3.71 27.04
C ILE A 42 -37.81 -3.36 25.68
N LEU A 43 -37.93 -2.07 25.40
CA LEU A 43 -38.48 -1.56 24.15
C LEU A 43 -37.69 -2.07 22.95
N ASN A 44 -36.35 -2.04 23.02
CA ASN A 44 -35.46 -2.56 21.99
C ASN A 44 -35.64 -4.06 21.77
N SER A 45 -35.65 -4.87 22.84
CA SER A 45 -35.83 -6.33 22.71
C SER A 45 -37.19 -6.70 22.11
N LEU A 46 -38.27 -6.04 22.52
CA LEU A 46 -39.60 -6.26 21.96
C LEU A 46 -39.71 -5.76 20.52
N GLY A 47 -39.09 -4.63 20.19
CA GLY A 47 -39.03 -4.09 18.84
C GLY A 47 -38.31 -5.01 17.87
N LEU A 48 -37.15 -5.55 18.27
CA LEU A 48 -36.44 -6.57 17.50
C LEU A 48 -37.27 -7.84 17.31
N ARG A 49 -38.02 -8.31 18.33
CA ARG A 49 -38.94 -9.45 18.14
C ARG A 49 -40.03 -9.15 17.12
N ALA A 50 -40.65 -7.98 17.19
CA ALA A 50 -41.68 -7.58 16.24
C ALA A 50 -41.11 -7.58 14.81
N LEU A 51 -39.88 -7.07 14.63
CA LEU A 51 -39.19 -7.08 13.35
C LEU A 51 -38.94 -8.50 12.81
N HIS A 52 -38.42 -9.41 13.64
CA HIS A 52 -38.21 -10.81 13.25
C HIS A 52 -39.54 -11.55 12.99
N GLY A 53 -40.62 -11.11 13.61
CA GLY A 53 -41.98 -11.64 13.41
C GLY A 53 -42.70 -11.04 12.19
N GLY A 54 -42.09 -10.11 11.45
CA GLY A 54 -42.68 -9.44 10.29
C GLY A 54 -43.64 -8.28 10.62
N ASP A 55 -43.81 -7.93 11.90
CA ASP A 55 -44.62 -6.79 12.34
C ASP A 55 -43.77 -5.51 12.38
N ALA A 56 -43.43 -5.02 11.19
CA ALA A 56 -42.55 -3.86 11.04
C ALA A 56 -43.15 -2.58 11.64
N VAL A 57 -44.48 -2.41 11.60
CA VAL A 57 -45.17 -1.24 12.18
C VAL A 57 -45.03 -1.22 13.70
N ARG A 58 -45.26 -2.35 14.37
CA ARG A 58 -45.02 -2.46 15.82
C ARG A 58 -43.54 -2.30 16.17
N ALA A 59 -42.64 -2.80 15.32
CA ALA A 59 -41.20 -2.64 15.51
C ALA A 59 -40.79 -1.16 15.52
N VAL A 60 -41.22 -0.37 14.52
CA VAL A 60 -40.97 1.08 14.46
C VAL A 60 -41.45 1.76 15.73
N ALA A 61 -42.72 1.57 16.13
CA ALA A 61 -43.28 2.23 17.31
C ALA A 61 -42.52 1.91 18.62
N LEU A 62 -42.02 0.68 18.77
CA LEU A 62 -41.23 0.29 19.93
C LEU A 62 -39.81 0.86 19.90
N LEU A 63 -39.18 0.85 18.72
CA LEU A 63 -37.79 1.31 18.55
C LEU A 63 -37.66 2.84 18.56
N GLU A 64 -38.65 3.58 18.08
CA GLU A 64 -38.73 5.04 18.24
C GLU A 64 -38.76 5.42 19.72
N ARG A 65 -39.58 4.73 20.51
CA ARG A 65 -39.61 4.93 21.97
C ARG A 65 -38.30 4.53 22.63
N ALA A 66 -37.65 3.47 22.16
CA ALA A 66 -36.35 3.05 22.68
C ALA A 66 -35.29 4.14 22.43
N ALA A 67 -35.18 4.62 21.19
CA ALA A 67 -34.25 5.68 20.80
C ALA A 67 -34.56 7.02 21.49
N ALA A 68 -35.83 7.34 21.74
CA ALA A 68 -36.20 8.53 22.51
C ALA A 68 -35.86 8.41 24.01
N ALA A 69 -35.92 7.20 24.57
CA ALA A 69 -35.59 6.95 25.98
C ALA A 69 -34.09 6.93 26.27
N ASP A 70 -33.28 6.52 25.31
CA ASP A 70 -31.82 6.62 25.36
C ASP A 70 -31.26 7.11 24.02
N PRO A 71 -31.26 8.44 23.81
CA PRO A 71 -30.80 9.02 22.56
C PRO A 71 -29.34 8.73 22.27
N GLU A 72 -28.47 8.49 23.26
CA GLU A 72 -27.03 8.33 23.03
C GLU A 72 -26.64 6.91 22.59
N ALA A 73 -27.54 5.93 22.73
CA ALA A 73 -27.30 4.56 22.32
C ALA A 73 -27.44 4.36 20.80
N SER A 74 -26.35 4.49 20.05
CA SER A 74 -26.27 4.22 18.60
C SER A 74 -26.94 2.92 18.14
N PRO A 75 -26.85 1.78 18.87
CA PRO A 75 -27.54 0.55 18.50
C PRO A 75 -29.06 0.67 18.39
N LEU A 76 -29.69 1.58 19.14
CA LEU A 76 -31.14 1.81 19.09
C LEU A 76 -31.54 2.49 17.78
N TRP A 77 -30.76 3.48 17.35
CA TRP A 77 -30.94 4.17 16.07
C TRP A 77 -30.72 3.24 14.87
N TYR A 78 -29.70 2.37 14.93
CA TYR A 78 -29.50 1.34 13.90
C TYR A 78 -30.67 0.36 13.84
N ASN A 79 -31.16 -0.12 14.98
CA ASN A 79 -32.31 -1.02 14.98
C ASN A 79 -33.56 -0.32 14.45
N LEU A 80 -33.79 0.95 14.82
CA LEU A 80 -34.88 1.76 14.27
C LEU A 80 -34.78 1.89 12.74
N SER A 81 -33.59 2.12 12.19
CA SER A 81 -33.41 2.16 10.74
C SER A 81 -33.76 0.84 10.07
N THR A 82 -33.40 -0.30 10.69
CA THR A 82 -33.79 -1.61 10.16
C THR A 82 -35.30 -1.83 10.15
N ALA A 83 -36.04 -1.24 11.09
CA ALA A 83 -37.50 -1.28 11.11
C ALA A 83 -38.10 -0.38 10.03
N HIS A 84 -37.58 0.83 9.82
CA HIS A 84 -38.00 1.70 8.70
C HIS A 84 -37.70 1.07 7.33
N ARG A 85 -36.58 0.36 7.19
CA ARG A 85 -36.29 -0.45 5.99
C ARG A 85 -37.37 -1.49 5.73
N ALA A 86 -37.84 -2.18 6.78
CA ALA A 86 -38.89 -3.19 6.66
C ALA A 86 -40.27 -2.60 6.33
N THR A 87 -40.54 -1.35 6.68
CA THR A 87 -41.74 -0.63 6.25
C THR A 87 -41.59 0.06 4.89
N GLY A 88 -40.40 0.07 4.31
CA GLY A 88 -40.09 0.77 3.05
C GLY A 88 -39.96 2.29 3.19
N ASP A 89 -39.90 2.82 4.42
CA ASP A 89 -39.74 4.26 4.66
C ASP A 89 -38.27 4.67 4.54
N SER A 90 -37.87 4.97 3.30
CA SER A 90 -36.47 5.27 2.96
C SER A 90 -35.97 6.60 3.54
N GLU A 91 -36.85 7.56 3.82
CA GLU A 91 -36.45 8.83 4.44
C GLU A 91 -36.23 8.65 5.93
N ALA A 92 -37.14 7.94 6.62
CA ALA A 92 -36.96 7.63 8.03
C ALA A 92 -35.79 6.66 8.29
N GLU A 93 -35.54 5.70 7.38
CA GLU A 93 -34.34 4.84 7.41
C GLU A 93 -33.06 5.70 7.37
N LEU A 94 -32.99 6.70 6.47
CA LEU A 94 -31.83 7.58 6.36
C LEU A 94 -31.62 8.43 7.62
N LEU A 95 -32.69 9.06 8.13
CA LEU A 95 -32.62 9.87 9.36
C LEU A 95 -32.15 9.06 10.56
N ALA A 96 -32.62 7.82 10.70
CA ALA A 96 -32.20 6.93 11.78
C ALA A 96 -30.72 6.49 11.62
N LEU A 97 -30.27 6.23 10.38
CA LEU A 97 -28.87 5.94 10.09
C LEU A 97 -27.95 7.14 10.37
N ASP A 98 -28.38 8.35 10.03
CA ASP A 98 -27.64 9.57 10.32
C ASP A 98 -27.55 9.84 11.82
N ALA A 99 -28.65 9.63 12.56
CA ALA A 99 -28.65 9.70 14.01
C ALA A 99 -27.70 8.67 14.64
N CYS A 100 -27.68 7.46 14.10
CA CYS A 100 -26.74 6.40 14.52
C CYS A 100 -25.28 6.81 14.29
N LEU A 101 -24.94 7.23 13.07
CA LEU A 101 -23.57 7.56 12.67
C LEU A 101 -23.06 8.88 13.27
N THR A 102 -23.96 9.77 13.69
CA THR A 102 -23.59 10.96 14.48
C THR A 102 -22.99 10.56 15.84
N ARG A 103 -23.41 9.42 16.40
CA ARG A 103 -22.99 8.96 17.74
C ARG A 103 -21.89 7.92 17.68
N ASP A 104 -21.97 7.01 16.72
CA ASP A 104 -20.93 6.04 16.42
C ASP A 104 -20.56 6.09 14.92
N PRO A 105 -19.62 6.97 14.54
CA PRO A 105 -19.19 7.13 13.15
C PRO A 105 -18.55 5.89 12.54
N TYR A 106 -18.08 4.94 13.35
CA TYR A 106 -17.33 3.75 12.93
C TYR A 106 -18.17 2.47 12.95
N MET A 107 -19.47 2.59 13.20
CA MET A 107 -20.39 1.47 13.22
C MET A 107 -20.56 0.87 11.81
N LEU A 108 -19.72 -0.12 11.48
CA LEU A 108 -19.64 -0.72 10.13
C LEU A 108 -21.00 -1.11 9.55
N ARG A 109 -21.88 -1.73 10.36
CA ARG A 109 -23.22 -2.13 9.93
C ARG A 109 -24.13 -0.95 9.57
N ALA A 110 -23.96 0.21 10.20
CA ALA A 110 -24.72 1.42 9.88
C ALA A 110 -24.17 2.12 8.63
N LEU A 111 -22.83 2.18 8.47
CA LEU A 111 -22.17 2.66 7.25
C LEU A 111 -22.60 1.84 6.03
N LEU A 112 -22.57 0.51 6.17
CA LEU A 112 -23.02 -0.42 5.14
C LEU A 112 -24.50 -0.22 4.79
N ALA A 113 -25.37 -0.16 5.80
CA ALA A 113 -26.81 0.04 5.58
C ALA A 113 -27.12 1.38 4.88
N LYS A 114 -26.38 2.45 5.22
CA LYS A 114 -26.50 3.75 4.56
C LYS A 114 -26.07 3.70 3.10
N GLY A 115 -24.94 3.06 2.80
CA GLY A 115 -24.51 2.84 1.41
C GLY A 115 -25.56 2.10 0.59
N GLN A 116 -26.08 0.99 1.13
CA GLN A 116 -27.12 0.19 0.48
C GLN A 116 -28.44 0.95 0.29
N LEU A 117 -28.82 1.81 1.24
CA LEU A 117 -30.01 2.65 1.12
C LEU A 117 -29.87 3.66 -0.02
N LEU A 118 -28.75 4.38 -0.05
CA LEU A 118 -28.48 5.40 -1.07
C LEU A 118 -28.36 4.78 -2.46
N GLU A 119 -27.74 3.59 -2.55
CA GLU A 119 -27.69 2.81 -3.78
C GLU A 119 -29.09 2.42 -4.27
N ARG A 120 -29.97 1.91 -3.39
CA ARG A 120 -31.37 1.60 -3.74
C ARG A 120 -32.17 2.83 -4.19
N ARG A 121 -31.85 4.01 -3.65
CA ARG A 121 -32.46 5.29 -4.03
C ARG A 121 -31.92 5.86 -5.35
N GLY A 122 -30.86 5.27 -5.91
CA GLY A 122 -30.16 5.80 -7.08
C GLY A 122 -29.26 7.01 -6.80
N ASP A 123 -29.02 7.34 -5.53
CA ASP A 123 -28.06 8.36 -5.13
C ASP A 123 -26.64 7.77 -5.14
N ALA A 124 -26.07 7.67 -6.34
CA ALA A 124 -24.77 7.07 -6.55
C ALA A 124 -23.63 7.82 -5.82
N ALA A 125 -23.71 9.16 -5.75
CA ALA A 125 -22.72 9.98 -5.07
C ALA A 125 -22.78 9.76 -3.54
N GLY A 126 -23.99 9.79 -2.96
CA GLY A 126 -24.18 9.48 -1.55
C GLY A 126 -23.76 8.05 -1.20
N ALA A 127 -24.10 7.07 -2.04
CA ALA A 127 -23.70 5.68 -1.85
C ALA A 127 -22.18 5.51 -1.86
N ALA A 128 -21.49 6.12 -2.83
CA ALA A 128 -20.02 6.10 -2.91
C ALA A 128 -19.37 6.72 -1.67
N ALA A 129 -19.92 7.83 -1.16
CA ALA A 129 -19.42 8.47 0.06
C ALA A 129 -19.60 7.57 1.30
N ALA A 130 -20.76 6.95 1.47
CA ALA A 130 -21.03 6.03 2.59
C ALA A 130 -20.16 4.76 2.51
N TYR A 131 -20.04 4.16 1.32
CA TYR A 131 -19.16 3.01 1.10
C TYR A 131 -17.68 3.36 1.28
N THR A 132 -17.23 4.54 0.86
CA THR A 132 -15.86 5.01 1.16
C THR A 132 -15.64 5.13 2.67
N GLY A 133 -16.63 5.60 3.43
CA GLY A 133 -16.61 5.60 4.89
C GLY A 133 -16.47 4.19 5.48
N LEU A 134 -17.25 3.23 4.96
CA LEU A 134 -17.17 1.81 5.35
C LEU A 134 -15.76 1.24 5.10
N LEU A 135 -15.20 1.45 3.91
CA LEU A 135 -13.88 0.92 3.54
C LEU A 135 -12.77 1.48 4.45
N LYS A 136 -12.85 2.76 4.82
CA LYS A 136 -11.89 3.41 5.74
C LYS A 136 -12.01 2.89 7.18
N ALA A 137 -13.21 2.55 7.62
CA ALA A 137 -13.46 2.05 8.97
C ALA A 137 -13.23 0.54 9.11
N SER A 138 -13.18 -0.20 8.00
CA SER A 138 -13.09 -1.66 8.00
C SER A 138 -11.72 -2.13 8.48
N PRO A 139 -11.65 -3.20 9.31
CA PRO A 139 -10.39 -3.86 9.63
C PRO A 139 -9.78 -4.50 8.36
N PRO A 140 -8.52 -4.95 8.42
CA PRO A 140 -7.89 -5.69 7.33
C PRO A 140 -8.75 -6.88 6.86
N ASP A 141 -8.74 -7.17 5.56
CA ASP A 141 -9.62 -8.19 4.94
C ASP A 141 -9.51 -9.56 5.61
N ALA A 142 -8.32 -9.93 6.10
CA ALA A 142 -8.06 -11.19 6.81
C ALA A 142 -8.87 -11.34 8.12
N GLU A 143 -9.39 -10.26 8.66
CA GLU A 143 -10.15 -10.21 9.92
C GLU A 143 -11.67 -10.10 9.70
N LEU A 144 -12.13 -9.93 8.45
CA LEU A 144 -13.55 -9.75 8.14
C LEU A 144 -14.32 -11.09 8.15
N PRO A 145 -15.43 -11.21 8.90
CA PRO A 145 -16.33 -12.36 8.76
C PRO A 145 -16.92 -12.43 7.34
N ALA A 146 -17.12 -13.65 6.81
CA ALA A 146 -17.52 -13.86 5.42
C ALA A 146 -18.72 -13.00 4.92
N PRO A 147 -19.83 -12.83 5.68
CA PRO A 147 -20.93 -11.98 5.23
C PRO A 147 -20.57 -10.50 5.13
N LEU A 148 -19.67 -10.01 5.99
CA LEU A 148 -19.19 -8.63 5.95
C LEU A 148 -18.14 -8.45 4.84
N ALA A 149 -17.28 -9.45 4.62
CA ALA A 149 -16.31 -9.45 3.52
C ALA A 149 -17.02 -9.26 2.16
N GLN A 150 -18.07 -10.05 1.87
CA GLN A 150 -18.84 -9.89 0.63
C GLN A 150 -19.46 -8.49 0.48
N ALA A 151 -19.95 -7.90 1.58
CA ALA A 151 -20.53 -6.57 1.55
C ALA A 151 -19.49 -5.47 1.36
N VAL A 152 -18.29 -5.65 1.93
CA VAL A 152 -17.12 -4.80 1.74
C VAL A 152 -16.61 -4.90 0.30
N ASP A 153 -16.61 -6.09 -0.30
CA ASP A 153 -16.27 -6.30 -1.70
C ASP A 153 -17.22 -5.55 -2.63
N HIS A 154 -18.53 -5.67 -2.41
CA HIS A 154 -19.54 -4.89 -3.15
C HIS A 154 -19.30 -3.38 -3.00
N ALA A 155 -19.03 -2.90 -1.78
CA ALA A 155 -18.73 -1.49 -1.53
C ALA A 155 -17.48 -1.03 -2.29
N ARG A 156 -16.43 -1.87 -2.34
CA ARG A 156 -15.19 -1.60 -3.08
C ARG A 156 -15.45 -1.52 -4.58
N ASP A 157 -16.18 -2.49 -5.14
CA ASP A 157 -16.53 -2.54 -6.55
C ASP A 157 -17.42 -1.35 -6.95
N PHE A 158 -18.39 -0.99 -6.11
CA PHE A 158 -19.25 0.17 -6.33
C PHE A 158 -18.44 1.47 -6.38
N VAL A 159 -17.56 1.70 -5.40
CA VAL A 159 -16.70 2.89 -5.37
C VAL A 159 -15.76 2.93 -6.58
N ALA A 160 -15.17 1.79 -6.95
CA ALA A 160 -14.32 1.69 -8.14
C ALA A 160 -15.10 2.00 -9.43
N ALA A 161 -16.32 1.48 -9.57
CA ALA A 161 -17.17 1.75 -10.73
C ALA A 161 -17.58 3.23 -10.83
N GLN A 162 -17.88 3.88 -9.71
CA GLN A 162 -18.16 5.33 -9.69
C GLN A 162 -16.93 6.15 -10.08
N ALA A 163 -15.75 5.78 -9.58
CA ALA A 163 -14.50 6.44 -9.94
C ALA A 163 -14.17 6.26 -11.44
N GLN A 164 -14.42 5.06 -11.99
CA GLN A 164 -14.27 4.78 -13.42
C GLN A 164 -15.26 5.57 -14.28
N GLY A 165 -16.53 5.68 -13.87
CA GLY A 165 -17.52 6.50 -14.57
C GLY A 165 -17.14 7.98 -14.60
N LEU A 166 -16.63 8.50 -13.47
CA LEU A 166 -16.09 9.87 -13.40
C LEU A 166 -14.87 10.03 -14.32
N ALA A 167 -13.95 9.06 -14.32
CA ALA A 167 -12.79 9.06 -15.21
C ALA A 167 -13.20 9.17 -16.67
N GLN A 168 -14.11 8.29 -17.13
CA GLN A 168 -14.63 8.30 -18.50
C GLN A 168 -15.28 9.64 -18.90
N ALA A 169 -15.93 10.32 -17.95
CA ALA A 169 -16.53 11.63 -18.19
C ALA A 169 -15.49 12.76 -18.29
N LEU A 170 -14.39 12.68 -17.52
CA LEU A 170 -13.36 13.71 -17.46
C LEU A 170 -12.28 13.55 -18.53
N ASP A 171 -11.90 12.32 -18.87
CA ASP A 171 -10.77 12.00 -19.76
C ASP A 171 -10.82 12.78 -21.09
N PRO A 172 -11.95 12.90 -21.83
CA PRO A 172 -11.99 13.67 -23.08
C PRO A 172 -11.67 15.16 -22.91
N THR A 173 -12.10 15.75 -21.79
CA THR A 173 -11.84 17.17 -21.49
C THR A 173 -10.38 17.37 -21.10
N LEU A 174 -9.83 16.46 -20.31
CA LEU A 174 -8.43 16.49 -19.90
C LEU A 174 -7.49 16.25 -21.08
N ASP A 175 -7.83 15.34 -21.98
CA ASP A 175 -7.06 15.06 -23.20
C ASP A 175 -7.05 16.26 -24.15
N ALA A 176 -8.20 16.92 -24.34
CA ALA A 176 -8.27 18.15 -25.13
C ALA A 176 -7.44 19.28 -24.50
N ALA A 177 -7.48 19.44 -23.18
CA ALA A 177 -6.65 20.40 -22.47
C ALA A 177 -5.15 20.08 -22.62
N ARG A 178 -4.77 18.80 -22.55
CA ARG A 178 -3.38 18.35 -22.74
C ARG A 178 -2.89 18.59 -24.17
N ALA A 179 -3.73 18.34 -25.17
CA ALA A 179 -3.40 18.57 -26.58
C ALA A 179 -3.17 20.05 -26.91
N ALA A 180 -3.71 20.98 -26.11
CA ALA A 180 -3.50 22.42 -26.27
C ALA A 180 -2.19 22.92 -25.66
N LEU A 181 -1.49 22.10 -24.87
CA LEU A 181 -0.21 22.46 -24.26
C LEU A 181 0.95 22.31 -25.26
N PRO A 182 2.05 23.07 -25.09
CA PRO A 182 3.29 22.81 -25.82
C PRO A 182 3.77 21.37 -25.59
N ALA A 183 4.36 20.75 -26.60
CA ALA A 183 4.93 19.39 -26.49
C ALA A 183 6.03 19.27 -25.42
N THR A 184 6.59 20.38 -24.94
CA THR A 184 7.59 20.46 -23.88
C THR A 184 7.00 20.61 -22.48
N ALA A 185 5.68 20.73 -22.33
CA ALA A 185 5.03 20.89 -21.04
C ALA A 185 5.11 19.59 -20.21
N ASP A 186 5.68 19.69 -19.00
CA ASP A 186 5.71 18.56 -18.06
C ASP A 186 4.38 18.47 -17.29
N THR A 187 3.49 17.58 -17.70
CA THR A 187 2.18 17.34 -17.06
C THR A 187 2.20 16.20 -16.06
N ARG A 188 3.33 15.51 -15.86
CA ARG A 188 3.39 14.24 -15.11
C ARG A 188 2.78 14.33 -13.71
N ARG A 189 3.02 15.44 -12.99
CA ARG A 189 2.48 15.66 -11.64
C ARG A 189 0.96 15.82 -11.65
N PHE A 190 0.42 16.50 -12.66
CA PHE A 190 -1.02 16.67 -12.82
C PHE A 190 -1.68 15.35 -13.20
N ASP A 191 -1.09 14.62 -14.15
CA ASP A 191 -1.58 13.31 -14.58
C ASP A 191 -1.64 12.34 -13.38
N ARG A 192 -0.58 12.33 -12.56
CA ARG A 192 -0.56 11.56 -11.31
C ARG A 192 -1.63 12.01 -10.31
N ALA A 193 -1.85 13.31 -10.14
CA ALA A 193 -2.88 13.83 -9.24
C ALA A 193 -4.28 13.39 -9.67
N VAL A 194 -4.56 13.39 -10.98
CA VAL A 194 -5.82 12.91 -11.55
C VAL A 194 -5.97 11.40 -11.34
N ASP A 195 -4.92 10.60 -11.56
CA ASP A 195 -4.98 9.15 -11.31
C ASP A 195 -5.28 8.81 -9.86
N VAL A 196 -4.70 9.58 -8.91
CA VAL A 196 -4.98 9.44 -7.48
C VAL A 196 -6.40 9.85 -7.15
N LEU A 197 -6.87 10.99 -7.69
CA LEU A 197 -8.23 11.47 -7.50
C LEU A 197 -9.28 10.47 -7.99
N LEU A 198 -8.99 9.80 -9.12
CA LEU A 198 -9.86 8.83 -9.76
C LEU A 198 -9.63 7.39 -9.26
N GLY A 199 -8.81 7.18 -8.24
CA GLY A 199 -8.54 5.85 -7.68
C GLY A 199 -7.85 4.89 -8.65
N ARG A 200 -7.32 5.36 -9.78
CA ARG A 200 -6.55 4.56 -10.74
C ARG A 200 -5.19 4.17 -10.18
N GLN A 201 -4.69 4.94 -9.22
CA GLN A 201 -3.44 4.64 -8.55
C GLN A 201 -3.40 5.16 -7.12
N ARG A 202 -2.69 4.46 -6.22
CA ARG A 202 -2.34 4.98 -4.90
C ARG A 202 -1.17 5.96 -4.97
N VAL A 203 -1.05 6.77 -3.91
CA VAL A 203 0.15 7.57 -3.64
C VAL A 203 1.22 6.65 -3.06
N TYR A 204 2.44 6.78 -3.57
CA TYR A 204 3.61 6.08 -3.05
C TYR A 204 4.49 7.08 -2.30
N HIS A 205 4.89 6.70 -1.10
CA HIS A 205 5.77 7.49 -0.25
C HIS A 205 7.13 6.79 -0.11
N PRO A 206 8.23 7.54 0.05
CA PRO A 206 9.51 7.00 0.48
C PRO A 206 9.38 6.35 1.86
N GLU A 207 9.69 5.07 1.95
CA GLU A 207 9.65 4.26 3.18
C GLU A 207 11.02 3.58 3.40
N PRO A 208 12.08 4.37 3.71
CA PRO A 208 13.41 3.82 3.95
C PRO A 208 13.43 2.90 5.17
N THR A 209 14.16 1.80 5.08
CA THR A 209 14.31 0.85 6.20
C THR A 209 15.39 1.28 7.22
N GLY A 210 16.24 2.25 6.86
CA GLY A 210 17.31 2.80 7.69
C GLY A 210 17.22 4.32 7.83
N LEU A 211 18.26 5.04 7.40
CA LEU A 211 18.32 6.49 7.55
C LEU A 211 17.31 7.20 6.63
N HIS A 212 16.33 7.90 7.22
CA HIS A 212 15.45 8.83 6.52
C HIS A 212 15.98 10.27 6.62
N PHE A 213 16.25 10.88 5.47
CA PHE A 213 16.58 12.30 5.35
C PHE A 213 15.30 13.09 5.00
N PRO A 214 14.78 13.91 5.92
CA PRO A 214 13.49 14.56 5.75
C PRO A 214 13.53 15.66 4.67
N PHE A 215 12.33 16.06 4.21
CA PHE A 215 12.12 17.16 3.25
C PHE A 215 12.67 16.97 1.84
N LEU A 216 13.22 15.80 1.53
CA LEU A 216 13.50 15.42 0.15
C LEU A 216 12.16 15.12 -0.59
N PRO A 217 12.06 15.52 -1.86
CA PRO A 217 10.85 15.24 -2.64
C PRO A 217 10.75 13.75 -2.96
N ALA A 218 9.52 13.21 -2.90
CA ALA A 218 9.21 11.84 -3.32
C ALA A 218 9.21 11.76 -4.86
N ILE A 219 10.37 11.53 -5.46
CA ILE A 219 10.56 11.45 -6.90
C ILE A 219 10.80 9.98 -7.28
N GLU A 220 9.82 9.37 -7.96
CA GLU A 220 9.94 7.98 -8.44
C GLU A 220 11.14 7.81 -9.37
N PHE A 221 11.27 8.70 -10.36
CA PHE A 221 12.42 8.71 -11.27
C PHE A 221 12.92 10.14 -11.46
N PHE A 222 14.20 10.34 -11.22
CA PHE A 222 14.85 11.64 -11.34
C PHE A 222 14.98 12.07 -12.80
N ASP A 223 15.06 13.38 -13.00
CA ASP A 223 15.25 13.94 -14.33
C ASP A 223 16.70 13.73 -14.78
N ARG A 224 16.89 13.48 -16.08
CA ARG A 224 18.22 13.23 -16.66
C ARG A 224 19.14 14.42 -16.45
N SER A 225 18.59 15.64 -16.47
CA SER A 225 19.33 16.89 -16.24
C SER A 225 19.93 17.01 -14.83
N ASN A 226 19.52 16.15 -13.88
CA ASN A 226 20.15 16.07 -12.57
C ASN A 226 21.54 15.40 -12.62
N PHE A 227 21.91 14.77 -13.74
CA PHE A 227 23.12 13.98 -13.88
C PHE A 227 23.85 14.34 -15.19
N ASP A 228 24.67 15.39 -15.16
CA ASP A 228 25.45 15.88 -16.30
C ASP A 228 26.46 14.86 -16.86
N TRP A 229 26.79 13.84 -16.08
CA TRP A 229 27.67 12.73 -16.43
C TRP A 229 26.94 11.53 -17.05
N LEU A 230 25.59 11.52 -17.08
CA LEU A 230 24.80 10.36 -17.50
C LEU A 230 25.07 9.95 -18.95
N GLU A 231 25.16 10.91 -19.87
CA GLU A 231 25.45 10.63 -21.29
C GLU A 231 26.82 9.95 -21.48
N ARG A 232 27.83 10.36 -20.69
CA ARG A 232 29.16 9.73 -20.72
C ARG A 232 29.12 8.31 -20.18
N PHE A 233 28.30 8.06 -19.16
CA PHE A 233 28.09 6.72 -18.60
C PHE A 233 27.38 5.80 -19.61
N GLU A 234 26.34 6.30 -20.27
CA GLU A 234 25.61 5.60 -21.34
C GLU A 234 26.49 5.30 -22.56
N ALA A 235 27.34 6.26 -22.98
CA ALA A 235 28.25 6.08 -24.10
C ALA A 235 29.27 4.95 -23.89
N ALA A 236 29.55 4.57 -22.64
CA ALA A 236 30.46 3.46 -22.32
C ALA A 236 29.80 2.07 -22.43
N THR A 237 28.50 1.98 -22.72
CA THR A 237 27.73 0.73 -22.81
C THR A 237 28.44 -0.37 -23.61
N PRO A 238 28.99 -0.13 -24.81
CA PRO A 238 29.63 -1.20 -25.59
C PRO A 238 30.84 -1.82 -24.89
N VAL A 239 31.63 -1.01 -24.19
CA VAL A 239 32.81 -1.48 -23.44
C VAL A 239 32.37 -2.29 -22.22
N ILE A 240 31.35 -1.80 -21.51
CA ILE A 240 30.78 -2.47 -20.34
C ILE A 240 30.16 -3.83 -20.74
N GLN A 241 29.44 -3.88 -21.86
CA GLN A 241 28.88 -5.11 -22.41
C GLN A 241 29.97 -6.11 -22.82
N ALA A 242 31.09 -5.65 -23.40
CA ALA A 242 32.18 -6.54 -23.78
C ALA A 242 32.84 -7.20 -22.56
N GLU A 243 33.09 -6.43 -21.50
CA GLU A 243 33.62 -6.98 -20.24
C GLU A 243 32.63 -7.92 -19.57
N LEU A 244 31.33 -7.56 -19.54
CA LEU A 244 30.28 -8.45 -19.02
C LEU A 244 30.22 -9.75 -19.84
N ALA A 245 30.22 -9.69 -21.17
CA ALA A 245 30.19 -10.88 -22.02
C ALA A 245 31.37 -11.82 -21.76
N ALA A 246 32.56 -11.27 -21.49
CA ALA A 246 33.73 -12.06 -21.10
C ALA A 246 33.52 -12.76 -19.74
N LEU A 247 32.85 -12.12 -18.77
CA LEU A 247 32.48 -12.78 -17.51
C LEU A 247 31.47 -13.91 -17.73
N LEU A 248 30.50 -13.73 -18.64
CA LEU A 248 29.41 -14.68 -18.88
C LEU A 248 29.82 -15.88 -19.76
N ALA A 249 31.00 -15.86 -20.38
CA ALA A 249 31.39 -16.80 -21.44
C ALA A 249 31.52 -18.28 -21.02
N ALA A 250 31.70 -18.57 -19.72
CA ALA A 250 31.91 -19.93 -19.22
C ALA A 250 31.17 -20.14 -17.88
N PRO A 251 29.84 -20.33 -17.91
CA PRO A 251 29.12 -20.70 -16.70
C PRO A 251 29.59 -22.08 -16.19
N GLY A 252 29.64 -22.22 -14.87
CA GLY A 252 29.85 -23.50 -14.21
C GLY A 252 28.72 -24.50 -14.49
N PRO A 253 28.91 -25.78 -14.14
CA PRO A 253 27.95 -26.85 -14.41
C PRO A 253 26.60 -26.68 -13.69
N ASP A 254 26.54 -25.88 -12.64
CA ASP A 254 25.33 -25.48 -11.90
C ASP A 254 24.68 -24.19 -12.47
N GLY A 255 25.21 -23.70 -13.60
CA GLY A 255 24.85 -22.42 -14.20
C GLY A 255 25.39 -21.22 -13.44
N ASN A 256 26.15 -21.39 -12.35
CA ASN A 256 26.75 -20.27 -11.63
C ASN A 256 27.87 -19.64 -12.46
N ILE A 257 28.01 -18.32 -12.37
CA ILE A 257 29.00 -17.58 -13.14
C ILE A 257 30.08 -17.14 -12.18
N ASP A 258 31.34 -17.46 -12.50
CA ASP A 258 32.45 -17.15 -11.60
C ASP A 258 32.50 -15.66 -11.23
N GLY A 259 32.55 -15.38 -9.94
CA GLY A 259 32.50 -14.04 -9.34
C GLY A 259 31.09 -13.49 -9.08
N PHE A 260 30.03 -14.11 -9.60
CA PHE A 260 28.64 -13.77 -9.25
C PHE A 260 28.21 -14.55 -8.01
N ALA A 261 27.63 -13.84 -7.04
CA ALA A 261 27.05 -14.42 -5.84
C ALA A 261 25.56 -14.04 -5.73
N PRO A 262 24.71 -14.84 -5.06
CA PRO A 262 23.35 -14.44 -4.74
C PRO A 262 23.30 -13.04 -4.13
N TYR A 263 22.41 -12.19 -4.65
CA TYR A 263 22.29 -10.81 -4.16
C TYR A 263 21.73 -10.78 -2.75
N VAL A 264 20.66 -11.52 -2.51
CA VAL A 264 20.11 -11.73 -1.17
C VAL A 264 20.77 -12.97 -0.57
N ALA A 265 21.50 -12.79 0.53
CA ALA A 265 22.23 -13.86 1.21
C ALA A 265 22.12 -13.70 2.74
N ASN A 266 20.89 -13.67 3.24
CA ASN A 266 20.59 -13.54 4.66
C ASN A 266 21.05 -14.78 5.44
N ALA A 267 21.59 -14.55 6.63
CA ALA A 267 22.07 -15.59 7.53
C ALA A 267 20.92 -16.52 8.01
N PRO A 268 21.24 -17.77 8.39
CA PRO A 268 20.27 -18.67 9.00
C PRO A 268 19.62 -18.04 10.25
N GLY A 269 18.29 -18.13 10.33
CA GLY A 269 17.50 -17.58 11.43
C GLY A 269 16.97 -16.15 11.21
N THR A 270 17.36 -15.48 10.13
CA THR A 270 16.77 -14.19 9.73
C THR A 270 15.37 -14.41 9.12
N PRO A 271 14.33 -13.67 9.54
CA PRO A 271 13.03 -13.69 8.88
C PRO A 271 13.16 -13.28 7.41
N LEU A 272 12.85 -14.20 6.49
CA LEU A 272 13.05 -13.97 5.06
C LEU A 272 11.87 -13.21 4.44
N ASN A 273 10.65 -13.40 4.95
CA ASN A 273 9.43 -12.77 4.44
C ASN A 273 9.35 -12.91 2.90
N GLN A 274 9.20 -11.80 2.19
CA GLN A 274 9.18 -11.75 0.72
C GLN A 274 10.45 -12.27 0.03
N TRP A 275 11.58 -12.43 0.74
CA TRP A 275 12.85 -12.86 0.18
C TRP A 275 13.06 -14.37 0.17
N GLU A 276 12.10 -15.17 0.65
CA GLU A 276 12.25 -16.62 0.81
C GLU A 276 12.76 -17.32 -0.45
N GLU A 277 12.20 -17.02 -1.63
CA GLU A 277 12.63 -17.67 -2.88
C GLU A 277 13.97 -17.16 -3.44
N LEU A 278 14.40 -15.96 -3.07
CA LEU A 278 15.60 -15.31 -3.60
C LEU A 278 16.80 -15.41 -2.65
N ASN A 279 16.57 -15.77 -1.40
CA ASN A 279 17.63 -15.91 -0.41
C ASN A 279 18.60 -17.04 -0.78
N ASN A 280 19.88 -16.72 -0.92
CA ASN A 280 20.95 -17.60 -1.39
C ASN A 280 20.70 -18.19 -2.79
N SER A 281 19.84 -17.55 -3.59
CA SER A 281 19.47 -18.01 -4.93
C SER A 281 20.28 -17.30 -6.01
N VAL A 282 20.87 -18.07 -6.91
CA VAL A 282 21.54 -17.55 -8.12
C VAL A 282 20.57 -17.02 -9.18
N ARG A 283 19.24 -17.12 -8.96
CA ARG A 283 18.24 -16.49 -9.85
C ARG A 283 18.38 -14.96 -9.87
N TRP A 284 18.83 -14.38 -8.76
CA TRP A 284 19.22 -12.99 -8.68
C TRP A 284 20.62 -12.89 -8.06
N SER A 285 21.62 -12.56 -8.89
CA SER A 285 23.02 -12.56 -8.49
C SER A 285 23.73 -11.28 -8.87
N ALA A 286 24.76 -10.92 -8.11
CA ALA A 286 25.57 -9.73 -8.34
C ALA A 286 27.06 -10.02 -8.43
N PHE A 287 27.75 -9.26 -9.28
CA PHE A 287 29.20 -9.20 -9.38
C PHE A 287 29.64 -7.78 -9.00
N PHE A 288 30.14 -7.62 -7.77
CA PHE A 288 30.50 -6.32 -7.23
C PHE A 288 31.85 -5.84 -7.76
N LEU A 289 31.88 -4.64 -8.32
CA LEU A 289 33.10 -3.86 -8.61
C LEU A 289 33.44 -2.94 -7.43
N SER A 290 32.43 -2.49 -6.69
CA SER A 290 32.54 -1.83 -5.38
C SER A 290 31.38 -2.28 -4.51
N ARG A 291 31.62 -2.53 -3.22
CA ARG A 291 30.60 -2.90 -2.23
C ARG A 291 30.83 -2.10 -0.97
N ASP A 292 29.81 -1.37 -0.51
CA ASP A 292 29.86 -0.59 0.73
C ASP A 292 31.05 0.38 0.80
N GLY A 293 31.43 0.95 -0.35
CA GLY A 293 32.60 1.84 -0.44
C GLY A 293 33.95 1.15 -0.60
N VAL A 294 33.98 -0.19 -0.67
CA VAL A 294 35.20 -0.98 -0.83
C VAL A 294 35.33 -1.50 -2.27
N PRO A 295 36.32 -1.02 -3.05
CA PRO A 295 36.61 -1.56 -4.38
C PRO A 295 37.01 -3.03 -4.33
N GLN A 296 36.40 -3.86 -5.19
CA GLN A 296 36.67 -5.29 -5.27
C GLN A 296 37.82 -5.54 -6.25
N ALA A 297 39.07 -5.61 -5.76
CA ALA A 297 40.28 -5.60 -6.58
C ALA A 297 40.29 -6.68 -7.70
N ASP A 298 39.99 -7.93 -7.35
CA ASP A 298 40.00 -9.05 -8.31
C ASP A 298 38.93 -8.89 -9.38
N ASN A 299 37.73 -8.45 -9.00
CA ASN A 299 36.63 -8.21 -9.91
C ASN A 299 36.92 -7.03 -10.84
N ARG A 300 37.52 -5.96 -10.32
CA ARG A 300 37.95 -4.79 -11.10
C ARG A 300 39.06 -5.12 -12.08
N ALA A 301 39.97 -6.04 -11.74
CA ALA A 301 41.00 -6.51 -12.67
C ALA A 301 40.42 -7.25 -13.89
N ARG A 302 39.24 -7.86 -13.74
CA ARG A 302 38.49 -8.53 -14.83
C ARG A 302 37.66 -7.55 -15.67
N CYS A 303 37.36 -6.37 -15.14
CA CYS A 303 36.59 -5.32 -15.81
C CYS A 303 37.33 -3.96 -15.74
N PRO A 304 38.57 -3.87 -16.25
CA PRO A 304 39.45 -2.71 -16.03
C PRO A 304 38.89 -1.41 -16.63
N GLN A 305 38.18 -1.48 -17.76
CA GLN A 305 37.63 -0.28 -18.40
C GLN A 305 36.37 0.19 -17.67
N THR A 306 35.48 -0.73 -17.27
CA THR A 306 34.34 -0.38 -16.42
C THR A 306 34.81 0.20 -15.09
N ALA A 307 35.84 -0.40 -14.47
CA ALA A 307 36.44 0.10 -13.23
C ALA A 307 37.00 1.53 -13.38
N ALA A 308 37.75 1.81 -14.46
CA ALA A 308 38.28 3.14 -14.73
C ALA A 308 37.18 4.19 -14.99
N LEU A 309 36.08 3.79 -15.65
CA LEU A 309 34.91 4.65 -15.81
C LEU A 309 34.30 5.00 -14.46
N LEU A 310 34.04 4.00 -13.61
CA LEU A 310 33.44 4.18 -12.28
C LEU A 310 34.26 5.17 -11.42
N ASP A 311 35.58 5.09 -11.46
CA ASP A 311 36.48 6.00 -10.72
C ASP A 311 36.36 7.47 -11.18
N SER A 312 35.81 7.70 -12.36
CA SER A 312 35.61 9.04 -12.92
C SER A 312 34.21 9.61 -12.71
N LEU A 313 33.29 8.83 -12.13
CA LEU A 313 31.90 9.23 -11.89
C LEU A 313 31.71 9.80 -10.47
N PRO A 314 30.76 10.73 -10.27
CA PRO A 314 30.45 11.26 -8.94
C PRO A 314 29.55 10.29 -8.16
N LEU A 315 30.09 9.10 -7.88
CA LEU A 315 29.41 8.06 -7.10
C LEU A 315 29.13 8.51 -5.66
N LEU A 316 28.29 7.75 -4.96
CA LEU A 316 28.08 7.95 -3.53
C LEU A 316 29.42 7.80 -2.82
N ASP A 317 29.78 8.79 -2.00
CA ASP A 317 31.04 8.82 -1.27
C ASP A 317 30.74 8.87 0.23
N ALA A 318 30.35 7.72 0.75
CA ALA A 318 30.01 7.50 2.14
C ALA A 318 30.74 6.24 2.62
N PRO A 319 31.95 6.37 3.22
CA PRO A 319 32.76 5.22 3.60
C PRO A 319 31.98 4.19 4.44
N GLY A 320 32.18 2.90 4.12
CA GLY A 320 31.47 1.78 4.73
C GLY A 320 30.02 1.59 4.28
N ARG A 321 29.50 2.51 3.45
CA ARG A 321 28.08 2.59 3.08
C ARG A 321 27.86 2.72 1.57
N GLY A 322 28.85 3.26 0.85
CA GLY A 322 28.84 3.43 -0.60
C GLY A 322 30.17 3.96 -1.14
N PRO A 323 30.43 3.78 -2.44
CA PRO A 323 29.43 3.35 -3.40
C PRO A 323 29.30 1.83 -3.51
N ALA A 324 28.11 1.39 -3.89
CA ALA A 324 27.88 0.09 -4.49
C ALA A 324 27.89 0.24 -6.02
N ALA A 325 28.70 -0.58 -6.69
CA ALA A 325 28.73 -0.67 -8.15
C ALA A 325 28.87 -2.13 -8.55
N PHE A 326 27.91 -2.67 -9.30
CA PHE A 326 27.87 -4.10 -9.59
C PHE A 326 27.07 -4.45 -10.83
N PHE A 327 27.45 -5.54 -11.50
CA PHE A 327 26.58 -6.17 -12.48
C PHE A 327 25.49 -6.95 -11.75
N SER A 328 24.24 -6.75 -12.13
CA SER A 328 23.07 -7.43 -11.58
C SER A 328 22.45 -8.32 -12.63
N LEU A 329 22.38 -9.62 -12.34
CA LEU A 329 21.78 -10.63 -13.21
C LEU A 329 20.43 -11.05 -12.66
N LEU A 330 19.40 -11.01 -13.51
CA LEU A 330 18.09 -11.58 -13.22
C LEU A 330 17.79 -12.67 -14.23
N ARG A 331 17.80 -13.93 -13.76
CA ARG A 331 17.56 -15.11 -14.61
C ARG A 331 16.11 -15.17 -15.10
N PRO A 332 15.85 -15.96 -16.15
CA PRO A 332 14.50 -16.25 -16.64
C PRO A 332 13.51 -16.57 -15.52
N ARG A 333 12.24 -16.20 -15.74
CA ARG A 333 11.11 -16.50 -14.84
C ARG A 333 11.36 -16.09 -13.39
N THR A 334 11.94 -14.92 -13.18
CA THR A 334 12.27 -14.41 -11.84
C THR A 334 11.61 -13.06 -11.60
N HIS A 335 10.93 -12.93 -10.47
CA HIS A 335 10.33 -11.69 -9.98
C HIS A 335 11.00 -11.29 -8.66
N ILE A 336 11.48 -10.06 -8.59
CA ILE A 336 11.92 -9.41 -7.37
C ILE A 336 10.68 -8.70 -6.81
N PRO A 337 10.16 -9.12 -5.64
CA PRO A 337 8.91 -8.60 -5.11
C PRO A 337 9.01 -7.12 -4.75
N PRO A 338 7.86 -6.42 -4.60
CA PRO A 338 7.83 -5.04 -4.11
C PRO A 338 8.60 -4.85 -2.81
N HIS A 339 9.57 -3.93 -2.80
CA HIS A 339 10.42 -3.63 -1.65
C HIS A 339 10.89 -2.17 -1.64
N THR A 340 11.53 -1.76 -0.55
CA THR A 340 12.12 -0.43 -0.40
C THR A 340 13.58 -0.52 0.03
N GLY A 341 14.34 0.48 -0.40
CA GLY A 341 15.75 0.68 -0.09
C GLY A 341 15.98 1.21 1.32
N VAL A 342 17.25 1.30 1.68
CA VAL A 342 17.63 1.58 3.07
C VAL A 342 17.66 3.06 3.40
N THR A 343 17.98 3.93 2.43
CA THR A 343 18.12 5.36 2.70
C THR A 343 17.86 6.20 1.46
N ASN A 344 17.21 7.35 1.65
CA ASN A 344 16.87 8.27 0.56
C ASN A 344 17.98 9.31 0.29
N ILE A 345 19.13 9.22 0.97
CA ILE A 345 20.29 10.07 0.66
C ILE A 345 21.05 9.62 -0.58
N ARG A 346 20.76 8.40 -1.08
CA ARG A 346 21.31 7.86 -2.31
C ARG A 346 20.23 7.76 -3.38
N THR A 347 20.67 7.70 -4.62
CA THR A 347 19.87 7.44 -5.80
C THR A 347 20.49 6.26 -6.52
N ILE A 348 19.66 5.32 -6.94
CA ILE A 348 20.10 4.15 -7.69
C ILE A 348 20.00 4.45 -9.18
N VAL A 349 21.06 4.12 -9.92
CA VAL A 349 21.12 4.28 -11.36
C VAL A 349 21.29 2.92 -12.01
N HIS A 350 20.37 2.57 -12.91
CA HIS A 350 20.42 1.34 -13.69
C HIS A 350 20.83 1.67 -15.13
N LEU A 351 21.93 1.07 -15.59
CA LEU A 351 22.31 1.03 -17.00
C LEU A 351 21.95 -0.33 -17.60
N PRO A 352 21.00 -0.40 -18.54
CA PRO A 352 20.58 -1.67 -19.11
C PRO A 352 21.59 -2.19 -20.14
N LEU A 353 22.05 -3.43 -19.97
CA LEU A 353 23.10 -4.05 -20.80
C LEU A 353 22.56 -5.19 -21.65
N ILE A 354 21.78 -6.08 -21.05
CA ILE A 354 21.10 -7.19 -21.73
C ILE A 354 19.67 -7.20 -21.22
N VAL A 355 18.71 -6.98 -22.11
CA VAL A 355 17.30 -6.88 -21.74
C VAL A 355 16.47 -7.63 -22.78
N PRO A 356 16.12 -8.90 -22.52
CA PRO A 356 15.21 -9.63 -23.39
C PRO A 356 13.78 -9.11 -23.25
N PRO A 357 12.87 -9.49 -24.17
CA PRO A 357 11.45 -9.19 -24.05
C PRO A 357 10.87 -9.68 -22.71
N ALA A 358 9.75 -9.08 -22.29
CA ALA A 358 9.05 -9.41 -21.03
C ALA A 358 9.85 -9.16 -19.74
N CYS A 359 10.90 -8.35 -19.79
CA CYS A 359 11.49 -7.74 -18.60
C CYS A 359 10.78 -6.42 -18.26
N GLY A 360 10.64 -6.12 -16.97
CA GLY A 360 10.10 -4.84 -16.53
C GLY A 360 10.59 -4.39 -15.17
N PHE A 361 10.27 -3.15 -14.85
CA PHE A 361 10.68 -2.44 -13.63
C PHE A 361 9.65 -1.35 -13.31
N ARG A 362 9.27 -1.26 -12.04
CA ARG A 362 8.32 -0.26 -11.53
C ARG A 362 8.91 0.40 -10.30
N VAL A 363 8.75 1.72 -10.19
CA VAL A 363 9.01 2.51 -8.98
C VAL A 363 7.77 3.35 -8.70
N GLY A 364 7.24 3.26 -7.48
CA GLY A 364 5.95 3.82 -7.14
C GLY A 364 4.87 3.26 -8.09
N GLY A 365 4.12 4.11 -8.79
CA GLY A 365 3.24 3.60 -9.85
C GLY A 365 3.66 4.01 -11.25
N THR A 366 4.95 4.25 -11.45
CA THR A 366 5.50 4.44 -12.80
C THR A 366 6.33 3.22 -13.18
N SER A 367 6.02 2.63 -14.33
CA SER A 367 6.88 1.66 -14.99
C SER A 367 7.64 2.35 -16.12
N ARG A 368 8.94 2.07 -16.25
CA ARG A 368 9.74 2.54 -17.40
C ARG A 368 10.16 1.37 -18.26
N PRO A 369 10.09 1.49 -19.59
CA PRO A 369 10.67 0.48 -20.47
C PRO A 369 12.18 0.44 -20.28
N TRP A 370 12.74 -0.74 -20.49
CA TRP A 370 14.17 -0.92 -20.56
C TRP A 370 14.67 -0.65 -21.98
N ASN A 371 15.55 0.33 -22.13
CA ASN A 371 16.24 0.61 -23.39
C ASN A 371 17.75 0.37 -23.16
N ILE A 372 18.33 -0.54 -23.95
CA ILE A 372 19.76 -0.88 -23.80
C ILE A 372 20.61 0.38 -23.99
N GLY A 373 21.50 0.64 -23.04
CA GLY A 373 22.37 1.80 -23.04
C GLY A 373 21.71 3.12 -22.60
N GLU A 374 20.41 3.14 -22.29
CA GLU A 374 19.76 4.32 -21.72
C GLU A 374 19.53 4.10 -20.22
N ALA A 375 20.33 4.77 -19.42
CA ALA A 375 20.23 4.72 -17.98
C ALA A 375 19.06 5.55 -17.47
N PHE A 376 18.55 5.14 -16.30
CA PHE A 376 17.66 5.97 -15.49
C PHE A 376 18.06 5.91 -14.02
N ALA A 377 17.72 6.98 -13.31
CA ALA A 377 17.96 7.16 -11.89
C ALA A 377 16.63 7.20 -11.13
N PHE A 378 16.55 6.52 -9.99
CA PHE A 378 15.32 6.42 -9.19
C PHE A 378 15.62 6.38 -7.68
N ASP A 379 14.61 6.74 -6.89
CA ASP A 379 14.64 6.62 -5.43
C ASP A 379 14.20 5.20 -5.04
N ASP A 380 15.14 4.37 -4.60
CA ASP A 380 14.86 2.99 -4.18
C ASP A 380 14.07 2.93 -2.88
N THR A 381 13.95 4.02 -2.12
CA THR A 381 13.12 4.03 -0.90
C THR A 381 11.63 4.14 -1.20
N ILE A 382 11.25 4.50 -2.42
CA ILE A 382 9.89 4.34 -2.91
C ILE A 382 9.71 2.88 -3.34
N GLU A 383 8.58 2.27 -2.98
CA GLU A 383 8.29 0.86 -3.30
C GLU A 383 8.56 0.58 -4.79
N HIS A 384 9.41 -0.41 -5.06
CA HIS A 384 9.79 -0.79 -6.40
C HIS A 384 9.90 -2.31 -6.54
N GLU A 385 9.77 -2.79 -7.78
CA GLU A 385 9.87 -4.20 -8.13
C GLU A 385 10.45 -4.38 -9.53
N ALA A 386 10.96 -5.58 -9.81
CA ALA A 386 11.56 -5.91 -11.09
C ALA A 386 11.24 -7.34 -11.51
N TRP A 387 11.01 -7.58 -12.79
CA TRP A 387 10.73 -8.92 -13.29
C TRP A 387 11.48 -9.24 -14.58
N ASN A 388 11.67 -10.53 -14.79
CA ASN A 388 12.09 -11.14 -16.04
C ASN A 388 11.18 -12.35 -16.28
N ASP A 389 10.08 -12.13 -17.02
CA ASP A 389 9.13 -13.20 -17.36
C ASP A 389 9.53 -13.97 -18.62
N GLY A 390 10.64 -13.56 -19.25
CA GLY A 390 11.20 -14.20 -20.43
C GLY A 390 12.01 -15.46 -20.13
N ASP A 391 12.61 -16.00 -21.20
CA ASP A 391 13.41 -17.22 -21.17
C ASP A 391 14.93 -16.96 -21.32
N GLU A 392 15.31 -15.68 -21.38
CA GLU A 392 16.70 -15.24 -21.51
C GLU A 392 17.16 -14.42 -20.30
N LEU A 393 18.47 -14.32 -20.11
CA LEU A 393 19.08 -13.60 -18.99
C LEU A 393 18.93 -12.08 -19.15
N ARG A 394 18.53 -11.38 -18.08
CA ARG A 394 18.63 -9.92 -17.99
C ARG A 394 19.89 -9.53 -17.22
N ALA A 395 20.65 -8.56 -17.72
CA ALA A 395 21.82 -8.01 -17.05
C ALA A 395 21.83 -6.49 -17.09
N LEU A 396 22.13 -5.87 -15.94
CA LEU A 396 22.26 -4.43 -15.76
C LEU A 396 23.60 -4.11 -15.09
N LEU A 397 24.13 -2.91 -15.30
CA LEU A 397 25.10 -2.31 -14.37
C LEU A 397 24.33 -1.38 -13.43
N ILE A 398 24.49 -1.59 -12.13
CA ILE A 398 23.85 -0.80 -11.07
C ILE A 398 24.93 -0.03 -10.34
N ILE A 399 24.71 1.27 -10.16
CA ILE A 399 25.54 2.15 -9.33
C ILE A 399 24.66 2.97 -8.39
N ASP A 400 25.22 3.39 -7.26
CA ASP A 400 24.61 4.41 -6.41
C ASP A 400 25.37 5.74 -6.44
N VAL A 401 24.59 6.81 -6.37
CA VAL A 401 25.07 8.19 -6.36
C VAL A 401 24.37 8.95 -5.25
N TRP A 402 24.89 10.12 -4.88
CA TRP A 402 24.16 11.00 -3.97
C TRP A 402 22.81 11.41 -4.55
N ASN A 403 21.78 11.49 -3.70
CA ASN A 403 20.50 12.07 -4.09
C ASN A 403 20.72 13.50 -4.63
N PRO A 404 20.25 13.81 -5.86
CA PRO A 404 20.55 15.08 -6.50
C PRO A 404 19.94 16.28 -5.78
N CYS A 405 18.94 16.06 -4.92
CA CYS A 405 18.33 17.11 -4.11
C CYS A 405 19.12 17.45 -2.84
N LEU A 406 20.15 16.68 -2.47
CA LEU A 406 21.05 17.03 -1.37
C LEU A 406 22.08 18.08 -1.79
N THR A 407 22.18 19.13 -0.99
CA THR A 407 23.22 20.14 -1.10
C THR A 407 24.60 19.57 -0.75
N LEU A 408 25.67 20.22 -1.21
CA LEU A 408 27.04 19.80 -0.87
C LEU A 408 27.28 19.80 0.65
N ALA A 409 26.77 20.81 1.37
CA ALA A 409 26.89 20.89 2.82
C ALA A 409 26.19 19.72 3.54
N GLU A 410 25.02 19.30 3.06
CA GLU A 410 24.32 18.13 3.63
C GLU A 410 25.09 16.84 3.36
N ARG A 411 25.71 16.68 2.18
CA ARG A 411 26.58 15.53 1.89
C ARG A 411 27.77 15.49 2.83
N ASP A 412 28.40 16.64 3.08
CA ASP A 412 29.52 16.75 4.04
C ASP A 412 29.10 16.41 5.48
N LEU A 413 27.91 16.86 5.90
CA LEU A 413 27.34 16.49 7.20
C LEU A 413 27.00 15.01 7.29
N CYS A 414 26.50 14.39 6.21
CA CYS A 414 26.28 12.94 6.17
C CYS A 414 27.59 12.17 6.37
N ARG A 415 28.67 12.57 5.67
CA ARG A 415 30.00 11.97 5.87
C ARG A 415 30.49 12.12 7.30
N ALA A 416 30.36 13.31 7.88
CA ALA A 416 30.75 13.57 9.26
C ALA A 416 29.94 12.72 10.26
N LEU A 417 28.64 12.58 10.03
CA LEU A 417 27.76 11.72 10.85
C LEU A 417 28.22 10.27 10.80
N PHE A 418 28.46 9.73 9.60
CA PHE A 418 28.90 8.35 9.43
C PHE A 418 30.27 8.09 10.07
N ALA A 419 31.23 8.98 9.88
CA ALA A 419 32.52 8.90 10.56
C ALA A 419 32.39 8.92 12.10
N ALA A 420 31.48 9.74 12.64
CA ALA A 420 31.22 9.79 14.08
C ALA A 420 30.55 8.51 14.61
N ILE A 421 29.63 7.91 13.85
CA ILE A 421 29.02 6.62 14.17
C ILE A 421 30.08 5.52 14.20
N ASP A 422 30.90 5.43 13.16
CA ASP A 422 31.92 4.39 13.01
C ASP A 422 33.02 4.50 14.09
N ALA A 423 33.41 5.73 14.44
CA ALA A 423 34.34 5.98 15.54
C ALA A 423 33.80 5.52 16.91
N ARG A 424 32.47 5.54 17.09
CA ARG A 424 31.81 5.11 18.33
C ARG A 424 31.57 3.61 18.39
N SER A 425 31.21 2.98 17.26
CA SER A 425 31.00 1.52 17.18
C SER A 425 32.31 0.74 17.19
N GLY A 426 33.42 1.35 16.76
CA GLY A 426 34.70 0.67 16.58
C GLY A 426 34.76 -0.19 15.30
N SER A 427 33.76 -0.06 14.42
CA SER A 427 33.69 -0.74 13.12
C SER A 427 32.97 0.12 12.09
N THR A 428 33.41 0.09 10.83
CA THR A 428 32.68 0.67 9.71
C THR A 428 31.42 -0.15 9.45
N GLY A 429 30.24 0.42 9.72
CA GLY A 429 28.94 -0.25 9.49
C GLY A 429 28.39 0.03 8.09
N SER A 430 27.69 -0.95 7.51
CA SER A 430 26.92 -0.76 6.28
C SER A 430 25.58 -0.08 6.56
N PHE A 431 24.85 0.30 5.50
CA PHE A 431 23.46 0.71 5.69
C PHE A 431 22.58 -0.46 6.17
N GLU A 432 22.95 -1.69 5.85
CA GLU A 432 22.17 -2.90 6.09
C GLU A 432 22.36 -3.50 7.50
N GLY A 433 23.25 -2.92 8.32
CA GLY A 433 23.54 -3.34 9.69
C GLY A 433 24.96 -3.84 9.88
#